data_AF-A0A6P7F1F1-F1
#
_entry.id   AF-A0A6P7F1F1-F1
#
_cell.length_a   1.000
_cell.length_b   1.000
_cell.length_c   1.000
_cell.angle_alpha   90.00
_cell.angle_beta   90.00
_cell.angle_gamma   90.00
#
_symmetry.space_group_name_H-M   'P 1'
#
loop_
_entity.id
_entity.type
_entity.pdbx_description
1 polymer ?
#
loop_
_entity_poly.entity_id
_entity_poly.type
_entity_poly.pdbx_seq_one_letter_code
_entity_poly.pdbx_strand_id
1 'polypeptide(L)'
;MILRKMVKEQTICVFIIIALAEFASSLYLSHSSVTTDPGKSLAISCKDKGGQPVMWKGPKGSLSANTKPKIQDTSIGKLLIFSPTRIQDTGNYTCSVVNNKNDHSVFSLIVEDALQFKDTPEIQRGKEGDNATLRCEVNRPYKISWQLDEHEDEVDALIFRNTPEFQHDLKRNNATVRCEVNRLDKISCQLGEHEYDVGTKYIPIGDGLLIINVTRADNRIFVCEALKSSTGQVIDKKIHFVVEHKPVPITIPPDPETGEQPSLWEQDEVVYGFLGENVNLTCEVEAEPAPRFEWKSAKGQNKIGRYLNVGSHKSLLQLKMTKETPDKYQCTASNKYGKLKKFFDLQIGTRPVPPEWIELKTAGSDSLELVVNVPEPDEDTIANNMEPHWINIFYKVTDWQSEGSTEEWQQQEFNITLDTYTLTKLNSSTTYDIMAATRNVAGLSALSNITSFNTTAGVESSTVQSNTAATFSLAIIYINLLGILRLA
;
A
#
# COMPACT_ATOMS: atom_id res chain seq x y z
N MET A 1 53.09 81.40 -3.37
CA MET A 1 53.32 81.64 -4.81
C MET A 1 51.99 81.34 -5.52
N ILE A 2 51.06 82.31 -5.53
CA ILE A 2 50.64 83.07 -6.73
C ILE A 2 50.07 82.11 -7.80
N LEU A 3 48.77 81.84 -7.91
CA LEU A 3 47.59 82.69 -8.22
C LEU A 3 47.60 83.23 -9.66
N ARG A 4 46.74 82.68 -10.53
CA ARG A 4 45.89 83.38 -11.54
C ARG A 4 45.10 82.34 -12.37
N LYS A 5 43.80 82.15 -12.15
CA LYS A 5 42.60 82.87 -12.69
C LYS A 5 42.28 82.57 -14.17
N MET A 6 41.30 81.67 -14.34
CA MET A 6 40.05 81.71 -15.14
C MET A 6 39.96 82.37 -16.53
N VAL A 7 38.98 81.82 -17.29
CA VAL A 7 38.14 82.33 -18.40
C VAL A 7 38.57 81.80 -19.78
N LYS A 8 37.75 81.32 -20.72
CA LYS A 8 36.37 80.76 -20.84
C LYS A 8 36.21 80.44 -22.35
N GLU A 9 35.36 79.46 -22.67
CA GLU A 9 34.63 79.27 -23.94
C GLU A 9 35.33 78.76 -25.24
N GLN A 10 34.75 77.65 -25.72
CA GLN A 10 34.48 77.23 -27.11
C GLN A 10 35.67 77.03 -28.08
N THR A 11 35.89 75.78 -28.51
CA THR A 11 35.66 75.31 -29.91
C THR A 11 36.26 73.91 -30.13
N ILE A 12 35.38 72.91 -30.27
CA ILE A 12 35.38 71.77 -31.21
C ILE A 12 36.71 71.06 -31.52
N CYS A 13 36.82 69.80 -31.08
CA CYS A 13 37.44 68.71 -31.85
C CYS A 13 36.83 67.34 -31.50
N VAL A 14 35.85 66.95 -32.32
CA VAL A 14 35.53 65.61 -32.85
C VAL A 14 35.71 64.41 -31.91
N PHE A 15 34.61 63.97 -31.28
CA PHE A 15 34.40 62.56 -30.92
C PHE A 15 33.53 61.91 -31.99
N ILE A 16 34.11 60.96 -32.74
CA ILE A 16 33.36 60.03 -33.58
C ILE A 16 32.68 59.03 -32.63
N ILE A 17 31.38 59.21 -32.39
CA ILE A 17 30.53 58.18 -31.81
C ILE A 17 29.92 57.41 -32.98
N ILE A 18 30.50 56.26 -33.33
CA ILE A 18 29.80 55.27 -34.16
C ILE A 18 28.72 54.68 -33.26
N ALA A 19 27.48 55.12 -33.43
CA ALA A 19 26.32 54.45 -32.87
C ALA A 19 26.19 53.08 -33.57
N LEU A 20 26.59 52.01 -32.90
CA LEU A 20 26.13 50.66 -33.23
C LEU A 20 24.65 50.61 -32.84
N ALA A 21 23.79 51.03 -33.77
CA ALA A 21 22.39 50.69 -33.69
C ALA A 21 22.30 49.16 -33.83
N GLU A 22 22.12 48.44 -32.73
CA GLU A 22 21.60 47.09 -32.78
C GLU A 22 20.20 47.18 -33.41
N PHE A 23 20.11 46.85 -34.70
CA PHE A 23 18.84 46.78 -35.40
C PHE A 23 18.02 45.63 -34.82
N ALA A 24 17.17 45.93 -33.84
CA ALA A 24 16.13 44.99 -33.42
C ALA A 24 15.21 44.74 -34.64
N SER A 25 15.09 43.48 -35.07
CA SER A 25 14.27 43.09 -36.23
C SER A 25 12.85 43.66 -36.14
N SER A 26 12.31 44.18 -37.24
CA SER A 26 10.93 44.67 -37.29
C SER A 26 9.90 43.53 -37.27
N LEU A 27 10.36 42.29 -37.40
CA LEU A 27 9.54 41.09 -37.45
C LEU A 27 9.08 40.66 -36.05
N TYR A 28 7.84 40.18 -36.00
CA TYR A 28 7.29 39.43 -34.89
C TYR A 28 7.27 37.94 -35.26
N LEU A 29 7.76 37.13 -34.33
CA LEU A 29 7.81 35.69 -34.44
C LEU A 29 7.07 35.09 -33.23
N SER A 30 6.13 34.17 -33.46
CA SER A 30 5.35 33.57 -32.36
C SER A 30 6.21 32.82 -31.33
N HIS A 31 7.26 32.14 -31.78
CA HIS A 31 8.25 31.46 -30.94
C HIS A 31 9.62 31.54 -31.62
N SER A 32 10.69 31.82 -30.87
CA SER A 32 12.07 31.83 -31.37
C SER A 32 12.67 30.42 -31.48
N SER A 33 12.21 29.50 -30.65
CA SER A 33 12.57 28.09 -30.70
C SER A 33 11.46 27.20 -30.15
N VAL A 34 11.34 25.99 -30.67
CA VAL A 34 10.43 24.95 -30.16
C VAL A 34 11.14 23.61 -30.24
N THR A 35 11.12 22.86 -29.14
CA THR A 35 11.49 21.43 -29.10
C THR A 35 10.23 20.60 -28.97
N THR A 36 10.08 19.56 -29.79
CA THR A 36 8.86 18.74 -29.82
C THR A 36 9.16 17.29 -30.21
N ASP A 37 8.18 16.42 -29.98
CA ASP A 37 8.24 15.00 -30.36
C ASP A 37 7.76 14.81 -31.81
N PRO A 38 8.18 13.74 -32.51
CA PRO A 38 7.65 13.41 -33.83
C PRO A 38 6.14 13.13 -33.77
N GLY A 39 5.41 13.45 -34.84
CA GLY A 39 3.97 13.20 -34.93
C GLY A 39 3.08 14.37 -34.49
N LYS A 40 3.61 15.31 -33.69
CA LYS A 40 2.86 16.51 -33.26
C LYS A 40 2.66 17.48 -34.43
N SER A 41 1.62 18.32 -34.37
CA SER A 41 1.42 19.41 -35.32
C SER A 41 1.86 20.73 -34.70
N LEU A 42 2.59 21.55 -35.45
CA LEU A 42 3.15 22.82 -35.01
C LEU A 42 2.94 23.89 -36.08
N ALA A 43 2.54 25.09 -35.69
CA ALA A 43 2.43 26.23 -36.61
C ALA A 43 3.14 27.45 -36.02
N ILE A 44 4.07 28.03 -36.78
CA ILE A 44 4.83 29.22 -36.37
C ILE A 44 4.38 30.41 -37.21
N SER A 45 3.90 31.45 -36.55
CA SER A 45 3.52 32.71 -37.18
C SER A 45 4.70 33.67 -37.25
N CYS A 46 4.90 34.27 -38.43
CA CYS A 46 5.77 35.41 -38.64
C CYS A 46 5.00 36.54 -39.32
N LYS A 47 5.15 37.77 -38.82
CA LYS A 47 4.56 39.00 -39.40
C LYS A 47 5.50 40.18 -39.22
N ASP A 48 5.49 41.12 -40.15
CA ASP A 48 6.18 42.39 -39.98
C ASP A 48 5.31 43.37 -39.19
N LYS A 49 5.89 44.12 -38.24
CA LYS A 49 5.17 45.13 -37.46
C LYS A 49 4.65 46.28 -38.33
N GLY A 50 5.33 46.58 -39.44
CA GLY A 50 4.91 47.57 -40.43
C GLY A 50 3.91 47.05 -41.47
N GLY A 51 3.46 45.79 -41.37
CA GLY A 51 2.50 45.18 -42.30
C GLY A 51 3.10 44.81 -43.66
N GLN A 52 4.43 44.81 -43.80
CA GLN A 52 5.07 44.39 -45.05
C GLN A 52 4.97 42.87 -45.27
N PRO A 53 4.92 42.41 -46.53
CA PRO A 53 4.94 40.98 -46.84
C PRO A 53 6.24 40.31 -46.35
N VAL A 54 6.10 39.14 -45.71
CA VAL A 54 7.21 38.33 -45.19
C VAL A 54 7.38 37.04 -45.98
N MET A 55 8.56 36.43 -45.93
CA MET A 55 8.86 35.15 -46.58
C MET A 55 9.66 34.23 -45.67
N TRP A 56 9.43 32.92 -45.82
CA TRP A 56 10.13 31.88 -45.08
C TRP A 56 11.19 31.18 -45.95
N LYS A 57 12.34 30.90 -45.35
CA LYS A 57 13.41 30.08 -45.91
C LYS A 57 13.73 28.96 -44.94
N GLY A 58 13.78 27.73 -45.44
CA GLY A 58 14.10 26.56 -44.63
C GLY A 58 15.61 26.32 -44.55
N PRO A 59 16.05 25.40 -43.67
CA PRO A 59 17.46 25.05 -43.51
C PRO A 59 18.07 24.46 -44.80
N LYS A 60 17.26 23.79 -45.62
CA LYS A 60 17.64 23.21 -46.91
C LYS A 60 17.43 24.16 -48.11
N GLY A 61 17.10 25.43 -47.87
CA GLY A 61 16.87 26.43 -48.91
C GLY A 61 15.40 26.82 -49.08
N SER A 62 14.94 27.00 -50.32
CA SER A 62 13.60 27.53 -50.61
C SER A 62 12.51 26.54 -50.20
N LEU A 63 11.47 27.05 -49.53
CA LEU A 63 10.24 26.33 -49.24
C LEU A 63 9.21 26.63 -50.34
N SER A 64 8.50 25.61 -50.82
CA SER A 64 7.46 25.70 -51.86
C SER A 64 6.11 25.20 -51.31
N ALA A 65 5.00 25.47 -52.02
CA ALA A 65 3.67 25.01 -51.63
C ALA A 65 3.57 23.48 -51.47
N ASN A 66 4.43 22.73 -52.17
CA ASN A 66 4.50 21.27 -52.13
C ASN A 66 5.57 20.71 -51.18
N THR A 67 6.37 21.57 -50.52
CA THR A 67 7.34 21.10 -49.52
C THR A 67 6.68 20.90 -48.16
N LYS A 68 7.26 20.02 -47.35
CA LYS A 68 6.99 19.92 -45.91
C LYS A 68 8.19 20.55 -45.20
N PRO A 69 8.01 21.54 -44.28
CA PRO A 69 6.76 22.16 -43.82
C PRO A 69 6.01 23.00 -44.86
N LYS A 70 4.69 23.16 -44.67
CA LYS A 70 3.81 23.97 -45.53
C LYS A 70 3.82 25.44 -45.13
N ILE A 71 3.69 26.34 -46.09
CA ILE A 71 3.50 27.78 -45.84
C ILE A 71 2.06 28.15 -46.18
N GLN A 72 1.42 28.90 -45.28
CA GLN A 72 0.08 29.44 -45.48
C GLN A 72 0.07 30.96 -45.29
N ASP A 73 -0.51 31.66 -46.25
CA ASP A 73 -0.67 33.12 -46.19
C ASP A 73 -1.78 33.53 -45.22
N THR A 74 -1.55 34.64 -44.51
CA THR A 74 -2.54 35.28 -43.63
C THR A 74 -2.65 36.76 -43.98
N SER A 75 -3.64 37.48 -43.44
CA SER A 75 -3.90 38.89 -43.77
C SER A 75 -2.73 39.85 -43.51
N ILE A 76 -1.79 39.49 -42.63
CA ILE A 76 -0.69 40.36 -42.20
C ILE A 76 0.68 39.65 -42.08
N GLY A 77 0.78 38.40 -42.56
CA GLY A 77 1.98 37.58 -42.36
C GLY A 77 1.87 36.17 -42.96
N LYS A 78 2.75 35.25 -42.56
CA LYS A 78 2.73 33.86 -43.03
C LYS A 78 2.91 32.85 -41.88
N LEU A 79 2.17 31.75 -41.95
CA LEU A 79 2.31 30.59 -41.07
C LEU A 79 3.23 29.55 -41.71
N LEU A 80 4.14 28.99 -40.90
CA LEU A 80 4.94 27.82 -41.22
C LEU A 80 4.38 26.61 -40.45
N ILE A 81 3.82 25.62 -41.16
CA ILE A 81 3.02 24.53 -40.60
C ILE A 81 3.72 23.19 -40.79
N PHE A 82 3.95 22.49 -39.68
CA PHE A 82 4.43 21.11 -39.58
C PHE A 82 3.25 20.22 -39.20
N SER A 83 2.88 19.27 -40.06
CA SER A 83 1.80 18.31 -39.79
C SER A 83 2.01 17.02 -40.58
N PRO A 84 2.56 15.95 -39.95
CA PRO A 84 3.21 15.93 -38.63
C PRO A 84 4.67 16.44 -38.66
N THR A 85 5.20 16.81 -37.49
CA THR A 85 6.64 17.03 -37.26
C THR A 85 7.43 15.74 -37.44
N ARG A 86 8.60 15.81 -38.08
CA ARG A 86 9.52 14.68 -38.27
C ARG A 86 10.92 15.08 -37.83
N ILE A 87 11.73 14.10 -37.42
CA ILE A 87 13.14 14.30 -37.00
C ILE A 87 13.92 15.09 -38.06
N GLN A 88 13.68 14.78 -39.33
CA GLN A 88 14.30 15.42 -40.51
C GLN A 88 13.84 16.86 -40.79
N ASP A 89 12.81 17.35 -40.11
CA ASP A 89 12.36 18.75 -40.18
C ASP A 89 13.15 19.67 -39.23
N THR A 90 14.02 19.11 -38.38
CA THR A 90 14.92 19.84 -37.47
C THR A 90 15.83 20.81 -38.24
N GLY A 91 15.94 22.03 -37.72
CA GLY A 91 16.83 23.06 -38.25
C GLY A 91 16.31 24.48 -38.05
N ASN A 92 17.07 25.43 -38.60
CA ASN A 92 16.79 26.85 -38.48
C ASN A 92 16.00 27.35 -39.71
N TYR A 93 14.84 27.92 -39.44
CA TYR A 93 13.95 28.52 -40.42
C TYR A 93 14.04 30.04 -40.31
N THR A 94 14.34 30.72 -41.40
CA THR A 94 14.50 32.17 -41.43
C THR A 94 13.26 32.82 -42.01
N CYS A 95 12.64 33.72 -41.25
CA CYS A 95 11.63 34.63 -41.77
C CYS A 95 12.29 35.96 -42.09
N SER A 96 12.06 36.52 -43.28
CA SER A 96 12.62 37.82 -43.69
C SER A 96 11.56 38.68 -44.37
N VAL A 97 11.69 40.00 -44.29
CA VAL A 97 10.85 40.94 -45.06
C VAL A 97 11.20 40.80 -46.55
N VAL A 98 10.20 40.71 -47.43
CA VAL A 98 10.42 40.48 -48.87
C VAL A 98 11.28 41.58 -49.50
N ASN A 99 11.05 42.84 -49.09
CA ASN A 99 11.74 44.02 -49.62
C ASN A 99 13.05 44.34 -48.87
N ASN A 100 13.32 43.68 -47.74
CA ASN A 100 14.52 43.91 -46.93
C ASN A 100 15.00 42.60 -46.31
N LYS A 101 15.75 41.81 -47.10
CA LYS A 101 16.27 40.50 -46.65
C LYS A 101 17.28 40.58 -45.49
N ASN A 102 17.82 41.77 -45.22
CA ASN A 102 18.70 41.99 -44.07
C ASN A 102 17.90 42.01 -42.76
N ASP A 103 16.62 42.39 -42.81
CA ASP A 103 15.71 42.26 -41.67
C ASP A 103 15.09 40.87 -41.64
N HIS A 104 15.64 40.04 -40.77
CA HIS A 104 15.26 38.63 -40.63
C HIS A 104 15.25 38.18 -39.17
N SER A 105 14.39 37.20 -38.90
CA SER A 105 14.27 36.51 -37.62
C SER A 105 14.38 35.01 -37.84
N VAL A 106 15.03 34.31 -36.91
CA VAL A 106 15.28 32.87 -37.02
C VAL A 106 14.44 32.10 -36.01
N PHE A 107 13.69 31.12 -36.50
CA PHE A 107 12.99 30.11 -35.70
C PHE A 107 13.80 28.81 -35.72
N SER A 108 14.14 28.28 -34.54
CA SER A 108 14.86 27.01 -34.42
C SER A 108 13.90 25.88 -34.04
N LEU A 109 13.76 24.86 -34.88
CA LEU A 109 12.98 23.66 -34.58
C LEU A 109 13.90 22.50 -34.24
N ILE A 110 13.66 21.84 -33.10
CA ILE A 110 14.29 20.59 -32.73
C ILE A 110 13.21 19.51 -32.58
N VAL A 111 13.27 18.46 -33.39
CA VAL A 111 12.39 17.30 -33.27
C VAL A 111 13.20 16.13 -32.73
N GLU A 112 12.99 15.79 -31.46
CA GLU A 112 13.71 14.75 -30.74
C GLU A 112 12.87 13.47 -30.66
N ASP A 113 13.53 12.30 -30.64
CA ASP A 113 12.84 11.03 -30.40
C ASP A 113 12.01 11.04 -29.12
N ALA A 114 10.91 10.28 -29.11
CA ALA A 114 10.07 10.14 -27.93
C ALA A 114 10.87 9.50 -26.78
N LEU A 115 10.59 9.92 -25.54
CA LEU A 115 11.13 9.30 -24.33
C LEU A 115 10.57 7.88 -24.20
N GLN A 116 11.46 6.88 -24.05
CA GLN A 116 11.09 5.46 -23.96
C GLN A 116 12.05 4.70 -23.05
N PHE A 117 11.52 3.74 -22.28
CA PHE A 117 12.34 2.78 -21.54
C PHE A 117 13.07 1.84 -22.49
N LYS A 118 14.28 1.48 -22.09
CA LYS A 118 15.16 0.53 -22.76
C LYS A 118 15.67 -0.44 -21.70
N ASP A 119 15.72 -1.74 -22.00
CA ASP A 119 16.38 -2.75 -21.16
C ASP A 119 16.07 -2.64 -19.63
N THR A 120 14.82 -2.29 -19.28
CA THR A 120 14.33 -2.11 -17.90
C THR A 120 13.36 -3.24 -17.54
N PRO A 121 13.82 -4.33 -16.91
CA PRO A 121 12.97 -5.47 -16.57
C PRO A 121 11.96 -5.11 -15.49
N GLU A 122 10.75 -5.65 -15.63
CA GLU A 122 9.66 -5.48 -14.66
C GLU A 122 9.87 -6.28 -13.38
N ILE A 123 10.54 -7.42 -13.45
CA ILE A 123 10.91 -8.21 -12.27
C ILE A 123 12.42 -8.19 -12.15
N GLN A 124 12.91 -7.72 -11.00
CA GLN A 124 14.33 -7.68 -10.67
C GLN A 124 14.53 -8.34 -9.30
N ARG A 125 15.72 -8.89 -9.06
CA ARG A 125 15.97 -9.76 -7.90
C ARG A 125 17.24 -9.34 -7.17
N GLY A 126 17.23 -9.47 -5.86
CA GLY A 126 18.41 -9.24 -5.02
C GLY A 126 18.43 -10.19 -3.84
N LYS A 127 19.63 -10.53 -3.38
CA LYS A 127 19.81 -11.45 -2.26
C LYS A 127 19.77 -10.70 -0.94
N GLU A 128 19.05 -11.23 0.04
CA GLU A 128 19.02 -10.69 1.40
C GLU A 128 20.43 -10.58 2.01
N GLY A 129 20.71 -9.43 2.62
CA GLY A 129 22.00 -9.06 3.22
C GLY A 129 23.03 -8.50 2.24
N ASP A 130 22.83 -8.66 0.92
CA ASP A 130 23.72 -8.10 -0.10
C ASP A 130 23.23 -6.71 -0.55
N ASN A 131 24.07 -5.97 -1.27
CA ASN A 131 23.63 -4.77 -1.98
C ASN A 131 23.06 -5.16 -3.36
N ALA A 132 21.99 -4.50 -3.80
CA ALA A 132 21.37 -4.74 -5.10
C ALA A 132 21.22 -3.45 -5.89
N THR A 133 21.21 -3.54 -7.22
CA THR A 133 20.98 -2.39 -8.10
C THR A 133 19.76 -2.65 -8.96
N LEU A 134 18.73 -1.82 -8.81
CA LEU A 134 17.62 -1.78 -9.75
C LEU A 134 18.07 -1.05 -11.00
N ARG A 135 17.86 -1.67 -12.15
CA ARG A 135 18.13 -1.07 -13.46
C ARG A 135 16.91 -0.30 -13.94
N CYS A 136 17.13 0.95 -14.35
CA CYS A 136 16.18 1.75 -15.11
C CYS A 136 16.92 2.55 -16.18
N GLU A 137 16.83 2.04 -17.41
CA GLU A 137 17.47 2.63 -18.57
C GLU A 137 16.41 3.22 -19.51
N VAL A 138 16.76 4.37 -20.08
CA VAL A 138 15.95 5.07 -21.08
C VAL A 138 16.79 5.31 -22.32
N ASN A 139 16.13 5.53 -23.46
CA ASN A 139 16.78 5.66 -24.76
C ASN A 139 17.80 6.81 -24.88
N ARG A 140 17.77 7.80 -23.97
CA ARG A 140 18.73 8.92 -23.84
C ARG A 140 18.91 9.28 -22.36
N PRO A 141 19.98 9.97 -21.94
CA PRO A 141 20.25 10.31 -20.53
C PRO A 141 19.30 11.43 -20.02
N TYR A 142 18.02 11.11 -19.94
CA TYR A 142 16.99 11.97 -19.36
C TYR A 142 17.05 11.94 -17.83
N LYS A 143 16.37 12.88 -17.17
CA LYS A 143 16.32 12.91 -15.70
C LYS A 143 15.49 11.72 -15.22
N ILE A 144 16.05 10.91 -14.31
CA ILE A 144 15.37 9.76 -13.70
C ILE A 144 15.10 10.08 -12.22
N SER A 145 13.90 9.75 -11.76
CA SER A 145 13.43 9.80 -10.37
C SER A 145 12.91 8.42 -9.95
N TRP A 146 12.94 8.13 -8.65
CA TRP A 146 12.46 6.87 -8.08
C TRP A 146 11.41 7.13 -7.01
N GLN A 147 10.36 6.32 -7.00
CA GLN A 147 9.28 6.36 -6.01
C GLN A 147 8.99 4.93 -5.51
N LEU A 148 8.49 4.79 -4.29
CA LEU A 148 7.95 3.53 -3.79
C LEU A 148 6.45 3.49 -4.10
N ASP A 149 5.94 2.37 -4.60
CA ASP A 149 4.49 2.18 -4.77
C ASP A 149 3.91 1.85 -3.39
N GLU A 150 3.27 2.82 -2.75
CA GLU A 150 2.45 2.58 -1.56
C GLU A 150 1.16 1.92 -2.04
N HIS A 151 1.13 0.58 -2.11
CA HIS A 151 -0.13 -0.11 -2.36
C HIS A 151 -1.06 0.07 -1.17
N GLU A 152 -2.28 0.50 -1.47
CA GLU A 152 -3.44 0.62 -0.60
C GLU A 152 -3.76 -0.74 0.04
N ASP A 153 -3.15 -1.04 1.18
CA ASP A 153 -3.89 -1.72 2.22
C ASP A 153 -4.76 -0.65 2.89
N GLU A 154 -6.08 -0.85 2.88
CA GLU A 154 -7.10 0.08 3.36
C GLU A 154 -6.85 0.47 4.85
N VAL A 155 -6.12 1.56 5.08
CA VAL A 155 -5.94 2.15 6.42
C VAL A 155 -6.78 3.42 6.50
N ASP A 156 -7.68 3.45 7.49
CA ASP A 156 -8.60 4.56 7.79
C ASP A 156 -8.02 5.94 7.49
N ALA A 157 -8.72 6.70 6.64
CA ALA A 157 -8.31 8.02 6.17
C ALA A 157 -7.96 8.98 7.33
N LEU A 158 -6.80 9.65 7.23
CA LEU A 158 -6.46 10.78 8.10
C LEU A 158 -7.47 11.92 7.91
N ILE A 159 -8.18 12.28 8.98
CA ILE A 159 -9.09 13.43 9.00
C ILE A 159 -8.38 14.64 9.62
N PHE A 160 -8.22 15.71 8.84
CA PHE A 160 -7.74 17.01 9.34
C PHE A 160 -8.86 17.72 10.10
N ARG A 161 -8.59 18.15 11.35
CA ARG A 161 -9.51 19.01 12.12
C ARG A 161 -8.99 20.44 12.11
N ASN A 162 -9.89 21.42 11.91
CA ASN A 162 -9.62 22.85 12.05
C ASN A 162 -8.39 23.39 11.29
N THR A 163 -8.04 22.79 10.15
CA THR A 163 -6.93 23.27 9.30
C THR A 163 -7.51 24.02 8.10
N PRO A 164 -7.54 25.38 8.10
CA PRO A 164 -8.08 26.15 6.99
C PRO A 164 -7.20 26.03 5.73
N GLU A 165 -7.85 25.91 4.57
CA GLU A 165 -7.25 25.64 3.25
C GLU A 165 -6.33 26.78 2.75
N PHE A 166 -6.54 28.00 3.23
CA PHE A 166 -5.72 29.17 2.89
C PHE A 166 -5.36 29.97 4.15
N GLN A 167 -4.07 30.02 4.49
CA GLN A 167 -3.54 30.73 5.66
C GLN A 167 -2.57 31.83 5.20
N HIS A 168 -2.90 33.10 5.49
CA HIS A 168 -2.01 34.24 5.27
C HIS A 168 -2.05 35.16 6.50
N ASP A 169 -0.91 35.69 6.92
CA ASP A 169 -0.88 36.87 7.79
C ASP A 169 0.27 37.81 7.42
N LEU A 170 -0.02 39.11 7.51
CA LEU A 170 0.83 40.25 7.23
C LEU A 170 1.38 40.80 8.55
N LYS A 171 2.50 40.26 9.07
CA LYS A 171 3.48 41.04 9.88
C LYS A 171 4.74 40.26 10.25
N ARG A 172 5.88 40.90 9.99
CA ARG A 172 7.22 40.63 10.54
C ARG A 172 7.82 39.24 10.27
N ASN A 173 7.92 38.84 8.99
CA ASN A 173 8.90 37.87 8.49
C ASN A 173 8.99 36.47 9.15
N ASN A 174 7.99 36.03 9.91
CA ASN A 174 7.87 34.64 10.32
C ASN A 174 6.41 34.17 10.26
N ALA A 175 6.18 33.08 9.52
CA ALA A 175 4.87 32.44 9.38
C ALA A 175 4.83 31.19 10.27
N THR A 176 3.71 30.96 10.96
CA THR A 176 3.43 29.71 11.68
C THR A 176 2.24 29.03 11.00
N VAL A 177 2.45 27.85 10.42
CA VAL A 177 1.40 27.03 9.81
C VAL A 177 0.85 26.08 10.87
N ARG A 178 -0.48 26.06 11.05
CA ARG A 178 -1.15 25.22 12.05
C ARG A 178 -1.71 23.95 11.40
N CYS A 179 -1.33 22.77 11.89
CA CYS A 179 -1.81 21.46 11.44
C CYS A 179 -2.15 20.61 12.67
N GLU A 180 -3.42 20.24 12.84
CA GLU A 180 -3.91 19.37 13.93
C GLU A 180 -4.54 18.09 13.36
N VAL A 181 -3.96 16.94 13.74
CA VAL A 181 -4.41 15.59 13.34
C VAL A 181 -4.49 14.67 14.58
N ASN A 182 -5.34 13.64 14.51
CA ASN A 182 -5.81 12.89 15.68
C ASN A 182 -4.81 11.88 16.32
N ARG A 183 -3.57 11.73 15.84
CA ARG A 183 -2.57 10.86 16.48
C ARG A 183 -1.17 11.47 16.48
N LEU A 184 -0.54 11.45 17.67
CA LEU A 184 0.85 11.83 17.90
C LEU A 184 1.75 10.70 17.42
N ASP A 185 2.29 10.83 16.20
CA ASP A 185 3.66 10.46 15.89
C ASP A 185 4.12 11.23 14.64
N LYS A 186 5.07 12.15 14.89
CA LYS A 186 5.92 12.90 13.96
C LYS A 186 5.24 13.47 12.69
N ILE A 187 4.71 14.70 12.83
CA ILE A 187 4.30 15.54 11.68
C ILE A 187 5.54 16.20 11.06
N SER A 188 5.64 16.14 9.73
CA SER A 188 6.52 16.99 8.91
C SER A 188 5.64 17.87 8.00
N CYS A 189 5.75 19.19 8.11
CA CYS A 189 5.14 20.14 7.16
C CYS A 189 6.17 20.49 6.09
N GLN A 190 5.84 20.36 4.80
CA GLN A 190 6.72 20.76 3.69
C GLN A 190 6.06 21.81 2.79
N LEU A 191 6.82 22.88 2.56
CA LEU A 191 6.68 23.79 1.42
C LEU A 191 7.64 23.26 0.35
N GLY A 192 7.13 22.95 -0.85
CA GLY A 192 7.85 22.74 -2.12
C GLY A 192 9.24 22.06 -2.09
N GLU A 193 9.33 20.92 -2.79
CA GLU A 193 10.46 19.98 -2.92
C GLU A 193 10.37 18.80 -1.94
N HIS A 194 9.75 17.72 -2.43
CA HIS A 194 9.78 16.39 -1.82
C HIS A 194 11.23 15.90 -1.70
N GLU A 195 11.76 15.95 -0.48
CA GLU A 195 12.84 15.07 -0.04
C GLU A 195 12.24 14.17 1.07
N TYR A 196 11.95 12.92 0.71
CA TYR A 196 11.69 11.82 1.64
C TYR A 196 12.93 10.92 1.64
N ASP A 197 13.27 10.38 2.81
CA ASP A 197 14.52 9.74 3.22
C ASP A 197 15.22 8.83 2.17
N VAL A 198 15.91 9.44 1.20
CA VAL A 198 16.99 8.84 0.38
C VAL A 198 18.29 8.71 1.21
N GLY A 199 18.15 8.64 2.55
CA GLY A 199 19.22 8.59 3.52
C GLY A 199 19.78 7.18 3.64
N THR A 200 20.97 6.97 3.07
CA THR A 200 21.86 5.80 3.23
C THR A 200 21.40 4.45 2.65
N LYS A 201 20.11 4.09 2.61
CA LYS A 201 19.70 2.76 2.12
C LYS A 201 19.45 2.70 0.62
N TYR A 202 18.66 3.63 0.08
CA TYR A 202 18.32 3.68 -1.35
C TYR A 202 19.06 4.86 -1.99
N ILE A 203 20.00 4.59 -2.89
CA ILE A 203 20.88 5.62 -3.48
C ILE A 203 20.65 5.64 -4.99
N PRO A 204 20.09 6.73 -5.55
CA PRO A 204 19.96 6.85 -7.00
C PRO A 204 21.35 6.93 -7.63
N ILE A 205 21.56 6.13 -8.67
CA ILE A 205 22.76 6.13 -9.49
C ILE A 205 22.34 6.36 -10.95
N GLY A 206 23.31 6.64 -11.84
CA GLY A 206 23.04 7.16 -13.19
C GLY A 206 21.85 6.52 -13.93
N ASP A 207 21.83 5.19 -14.02
CA ASP A 207 20.81 4.37 -14.69
C ASP A 207 20.08 3.40 -13.73
N GLY A 208 20.05 3.71 -12.44
CA GLY A 208 19.55 2.75 -11.46
C GLY A 208 19.32 3.26 -10.04
N LEU A 209 18.89 2.35 -9.18
CA LEU A 209 18.77 2.57 -7.73
C LEU A 209 19.59 1.52 -7.00
N LEU A 210 20.62 1.95 -6.25
CA LEU A 210 21.38 1.08 -5.36
C LEU A 210 20.62 0.92 -4.04
N ILE A 211 20.30 -0.32 -3.68
CA ILE A 211 19.73 -0.72 -2.39
C ILE A 211 20.85 -1.31 -1.55
N ILE A 212 21.17 -0.68 -0.43
CA ILE A 212 22.20 -1.13 0.51
C ILE A 212 21.58 -2.09 1.53
N ASN A 213 22.24 -3.22 1.78
CA ASN A 213 21.82 -4.23 2.76
C ASN A 213 20.34 -4.63 2.60
N VAL A 214 20.05 -5.35 1.52
CA VAL A 214 18.70 -5.78 1.15
C VAL A 214 18.08 -6.60 2.28
N THR A 215 16.85 -6.28 2.66
CA THR A 215 16.06 -7.01 3.66
C THR A 215 14.76 -7.51 3.04
N ARG A 216 14.09 -8.49 3.67
CA ARG A 216 12.78 -9.00 3.20
C ARG A 216 11.72 -7.90 3.03
N ALA A 217 11.79 -6.82 3.80
CA ALA A 217 10.89 -5.68 3.68
C ALA A 217 11.04 -4.91 2.36
N ASP A 218 12.15 -5.11 1.64
CA ASP A 218 12.39 -4.50 0.33
C ASP A 218 11.68 -5.27 -0.80
N ASN A 219 11.03 -6.40 -0.51
CA ASN A 219 10.22 -7.15 -1.47
C ASN A 219 8.93 -6.36 -1.79
N ARG A 220 9.02 -5.40 -2.70
CA ARG A 220 7.96 -4.44 -3.03
C ARG A 220 8.11 -3.91 -4.46
N ILE A 221 7.22 -3.01 -4.86
CA ILE A 221 7.25 -2.36 -6.16
C ILE A 221 7.98 -1.01 -6.07
N PHE A 222 8.97 -0.83 -6.93
CA PHE A 222 9.68 0.41 -7.16
C PHE A 222 9.20 1.03 -8.47
N VAL A 223 8.95 2.33 -8.47
CA VAL A 223 8.52 3.08 -9.66
C VAL A 223 9.69 3.94 -10.13
N CYS A 224 10.17 3.67 -11.34
CA CYS A 224 11.12 4.52 -12.03
C CYS A 224 10.38 5.52 -12.91
N GLU A 225 10.60 6.80 -12.70
CA GLU A 225 10.02 7.89 -13.47
C GLU A 225 11.12 8.59 -14.29
N ALA A 226 10.85 8.82 -15.57
CA ALA A 226 11.76 9.53 -16.46
C ALA A 226 11.11 10.81 -16.97
N LEU A 227 11.86 11.93 -16.91
CA LEU A 227 11.44 13.25 -17.38
C LEU A 227 12.34 13.72 -18.53
N LYS A 228 11.71 13.98 -19.67
CA LYS A 228 12.33 14.69 -20.78
C LYS A 228 12.21 16.20 -20.57
N SER A 229 13.25 16.83 -20.04
CA SER A 229 13.27 18.26 -19.70
C SER A 229 12.95 19.18 -20.89
N SER A 230 13.22 18.76 -22.12
CA SER A 230 12.98 19.56 -23.32
C SER A 230 11.50 19.71 -23.70
N THR A 231 10.67 18.72 -23.37
CA THR A 231 9.22 18.71 -23.70
C THR A 231 8.31 18.65 -22.48
N GLY A 232 8.87 18.41 -21.29
CA GLY A 232 8.11 18.16 -20.07
C GLY A 232 7.41 16.80 -20.05
N GLN A 233 7.70 15.91 -21.00
CA GLN A 233 7.12 14.56 -21.05
C GLN A 233 7.64 13.71 -19.89
N VAL A 234 6.73 13.06 -19.18
CA VAL A 234 7.01 12.12 -18.08
C VAL A 234 6.50 10.74 -18.47
N ILE A 235 7.28 9.70 -18.20
CA ILE A 235 6.86 8.29 -18.27
C ILE A 235 7.33 7.55 -17.03
N ASP A 236 6.62 6.50 -16.62
CA ASP A 236 6.95 5.68 -15.46
C ASP A 236 7.00 4.18 -15.78
N LYS A 237 7.80 3.44 -15.01
CA LYS A 237 7.89 1.97 -15.07
C LYS A 237 7.90 1.40 -13.67
N LYS A 238 6.93 0.52 -13.42
CA LYS A 238 6.85 -0.30 -12.20
C LYS A 238 7.83 -1.47 -12.28
N ILE A 239 8.57 -1.70 -11.21
CA ILE A 239 9.60 -2.74 -11.05
C ILE A 239 9.30 -3.50 -9.76
N HIS A 240 8.87 -4.75 -9.89
CA HIS A 240 8.69 -5.69 -8.80
C HIS A 240 10.06 -6.20 -8.37
N PHE A 241 10.55 -5.75 -7.21
CA PHE A 241 11.80 -6.24 -6.66
C PHE A 241 11.53 -7.42 -5.75
N VAL A 242 12.06 -8.59 -6.12
CA VAL A 242 11.89 -9.84 -5.40
C VAL A 242 13.15 -10.15 -4.62
N VAL A 243 13.04 -10.16 -3.29
CA VAL A 243 14.15 -10.46 -2.40
C VAL A 243 14.31 -11.97 -2.28
N GLU A 244 15.46 -12.49 -2.72
CA GLU A 244 15.79 -13.90 -2.59
C GLU A 244 16.49 -14.16 -1.26
N HIS A 245 16.02 -15.17 -0.53
CA HIS A 245 16.49 -15.50 0.81
C HIS A 245 16.40 -17.01 1.08
N LYS A 246 17.13 -17.47 2.11
CA LYS A 246 17.02 -18.85 2.59
C LYS A 246 15.64 -19.11 3.21
N PRO A 247 15.20 -20.37 3.36
CA PRO A 247 13.94 -20.67 4.04
C PRO A 247 13.95 -20.15 5.48
N VAL A 248 12.88 -19.47 5.87
CA VAL A 248 12.66 -18.89 7.20
C VAL A 248 11.28 -19.27 7.72
N PRO A 249 11.08 -19.34 9.06
CA PRO A 249 9.77 -19.53 9.66
C PRO A 249 8.78 -18.46 9.19
N ILE A 250 7.51 -18.82 9.03
CA ILE A 250 6.43 -17.83 8.86
C ILE A 250 6.37 -16.96 10.11
N THR A 251 6.37 -15.65 9.93
CA THR A 251 6.14 -14.71 11.03
C THR A 251 4.66 -14.68 11.36
N ILE A 252 4.29 -15.23 12.52
CA ILE A 252 2.95 -15.00 13.08
C ILE A 252 2.95 -13.60 13.69
N PRO A 253 1.87 -12.81 13.51
CA PRO A 253 1.68 -11.56 14.24
C PRO A 253 1.84 -11.80 15.75
N PRO A 254 2.45 -10.88 16.50
CA PRO A 254 2.49 -10.99 17.94
C PRO A 254 1.06 -11.08 18.48
N ASP A 255 0.88 -11.89 19.52
CA ASP A 255 -0.41 -12.04 20.18
C ASP A 255 -0.93 -10.65 20.65
N PRO A 256 -2.18 -10.27 20.35
CA PRO A 256 -2.69 -8.92 20.65
C PRO A 256 -2.74 -8.58 22.14
N GLU A 257 -2.85 -9.57 23.02
CA GLU A 257 -2.99 -9.38 24.47
C GLU A 257 -1.63 -9.39 25.17
N THR A 258 -0.69 -10.21 24.71
CA THR A 258 0.61 -10.43 25.36
C THR A 258 1.78 -9.78 24.64
N GLY A 259 1.64 -9.45 23.35
CA GLY A 259 2.71 -8.88 22.52
C GLY A 259 3.86 -9.84 22.21
N GLU A 260 3.77 -11.11 22.63
CA GLU A 260 4.79 -12.12 22.39
C GLU A 260 4.68 -12.68 20.95
N GLN A 261 5.82 -12.83 20.28
CA GLN A 261 5.90 -13.47 18.96
C GLN A 261 6.40 -14.92 19.12
N PRO A 262 5.55 -15.94 18.97
CA PRO A 262 5.97 -17.33 19.17
C PRO A 262 6.93 -17.79 18.07
N SER A 263 8.13 -18.23 18.46
CA SER A 263 9.11 -18.85 17.57
C SER A 263 8.73 -20.31 17.28
N LEU A 264 7.76 -20.51 16.39
CA LEU A 264 7.20 -21.83 16.00
C LEU A 264 8.21 -22.92 15.54
N TRP A 265 9.48 -22.57 15.39
CA TRP A 265 10.53 -23.44 14.85
C TRP A 265 11.71 -23.65 15.82
N GLU A 266 11.68 -23.05 17.02
CA GLU A 266 12.75 -23.23 18.02
C GLU A 266 12.53 -24.45 18.92
N GLN A 267 11.31 -25.00 18.98
CA GLN A 267 10.96 -26.17 19.78
C GLN A 267 10.44 -27.32 18.92
N ASP A 268 10.72 -28.55 19.34
CA ASP A 268 10.13 -29.76 18.77
C ASP A 268 8.60 -29.71 18.98
N GLU A 269 7.83 -29.82 17.90
CA GLU A 269 6.37 -29.85 18.00
C GLU A 269 5.89 -31.25 18.39
N VAL A 270 5.26 -31.38 19.56
CA VAL A 270 4.64 -32.65 19.96
C VAL A 270 3.29 -32.79 19.26
N VAL A 271 3.13 -33.84 18.46
CA VAL A 271 1.89 -34.11 17.73
C VAL A 271 1.35 -35.46 18.17
N TYR A 272 0.04 -35.52 18.42
CA TYR A 272 -0.62 -36.76 18.78
C TYR A 272 -1.45 -37.31 17.62
N GLY A 273 -1.43 -38.63 17.47
CA GLY A 273 -2.28 -39.35 16.52
C GLY A 273 -3.09 -40.44 17.21
N PHE A 274 -4.32 -40.64 16.76
CA PHE A 274 -5.16 -41.75 17.22
C PHE A 274 -4.90 -43.01 16.39
N LEU A 275 -4.74 -44.16 17.06
CA LEU A 275 -4.48 -45.44 16.40
C LEU A 275 -5.53 -45.73 15.31
N GLY A 276 -5.05 -46.11 14.12
CA GLY A 276 -5.93 -46.42 13.00
C GLY A 276 -6.47 -45.21 12.25
N GLU A 277 -6.08 -43.97 12.59
CA GLU A 277 -6.45 -42.75 11.87
C GLU A 277 -5.27 -42.14 11.10
N ASN A 278 -5.54 -41.12 10.29
CA ASN A 278 -4.49 -40.39 9.61
C ASN A 278 -4.07 -39.18 10.45
N VAL A 279 -2.77 -38.97 10.61
CA VAL A 279 -2.18 -37.78 11.22
C VAL A 279 -1.36 -37.02 10.18
N ASN A 280 -1.43 -35.70 10.24
CA ASN A 280 -0.80 -34.81 9.27
C ASN A 280 0.23 -33.93 9.98
N LEU A 281 1.50 -34.04 9.57
CA LEU A 281 2.57 -33.15 10.02
C LEU A 281 2.74 -32.05 8.97
N THR A 282 2.64 -30.78 9.38
CA THR A 282 2.64 -29.64 8.45
C THR A 282 3.91 -28.83 8.59
N CYS A 283 4.63 -28.67 7.48
CA CYS A 283 5.85 -27.90 7.39
C CYS A 283 5.66 -26.73 6.43
N GLU A 284 5.77 -25.51 6.93
CA GLU A 284 5.43 -24.30 6.18
C GLU A 284 6.46 -23.19 6.44
N VAL A 285 7.02 -22.63 5.37
CA VAL A 285 8.15 -21.69 5.41
C VAL A 285 8.03 -20.62 4.34
N GLU A 286 8.57 -19.44 4.59
CA GLU A 286 8.83 -18.46 3.55
C GLU A 286 10.21 -18.70 2.94
N ALA A 287 10.32 -18.76 1.61
CA ALA A 287 11.62 -18.84 0.95
C ALA A 287 11.55 -18.38 -0.50
N GLU A 288 12.57 -17.69 -0.97
CA GLU A 288 12.69 -17.30 -2.37
C GLU A 288 14.10 -17.61 -2.90
N PRO A 289 14.27 -18.47 -3.91
CA PRO A 289 13.24 -19.25 -4.59
C PRO A 289 12.53 -20.27 -3.70
N ALA A 290 11.36 -20.71 -4.18
CA ALA A 290 10.56 -21.75 -3.56
C ALA A 290 11.41 -22.94 -3.10
N PRO A 291 11.20 -23.42 -1.86
CA PRO A 291 12.03 -24.46 -1.27
C PRO A 291 11.64 -25.85 -1.77
N ARG A 292 12.61 -26.76 -1.78
CA ARG A 292 12.38 -28.21 -1.82
C ARG A 292 12.24 -28.74 -0.40
N PHE A 293 11.19 -29.51 -0.18
CA PHE A 293 10.92 -30.19 1.09
C PHE A 293 11.42 -31.64 1.07
N GLU A 294 12.02 -32.05 2.18
CA GLU A 294 12.45 -33.42 2.44
C GLU A 294 12.04 -33.83 3.84
N TRP A 295 11.44 -35.01 3.96
CA TRP A 295 10.99 -35.57 5.23
C TRP A 295 11.86 -36.77 5.61
N LYS A 296 12.22 -36.86 6.90
CA LYS A 296 13.01 -37.96 7.46
C LYS A 296 12.41 -38.42 8.79
N SER A 297 12.45 -39.72 9.02
CA SER A 297 12.17 -40.34 10.32
C SER A 297 13.51 -40.56 11.04
N ALA A 298 13.55 -40.38 12.36
CA ALA A 298 14.74 -40.65 13.17
C ALA A 298 15.12 -42.14 13.15
N LYS A 299 14.14 -43.04 12.99
CA LYS A 299 14.36 -44.48 12.77
C LYS A 299 14.92 -44.82 11.37
N GLY A 300 15.05 -43.85 10.46
CA GLY A 300 15.63 -44.06 9.13
C GLY A 300 14.77 -44.88 8.17
N GLN A 301 13.44 -44.84 8.32
CA GLN A 301 12.52 -45.59 7.47
C GLN A 301 12.54 -45.08 6.01
N ASN A 302 12.60 -46.00 5.04
CA ASN A 302 12.58 -45.66 3.60
C ASN A 302 11.20 -45.21 3.10
N LYS A 303 10.12 -45.66 3.74
CA LYS A 303 8.74 -45.26 3.44
C LYS A 303 8.07 -44.78 4.72
N ILE A 304 8.19 -43.48 4.98
CA ILE A 304 7.61 -42.83 6.16
C ILE A 304 6.11 -42.58 6.00
N GLY A 305 5.62 -42.29 4.79
CA GLY A 305 4.22 -41.97 4.55
C GLY A 305 4.01 -41.31 3.20
N ARG A 306 2.87 -40.65 3.02
CA ARG A 306 2.57 -39.85 1.82
C ARG A 306 2.82 -38.40 2.13
N TYR A 307 3.81 -37.79 1.47
CA TYR A 307 3.97 -36.34 1.52
C TYR A 307 3.26 -35.67 0.33
N LEU A 308 2.67 -34.52 0.60
CA LEU A 308 1.93 -33.71 -0.37
C LEU A 308 2.46 -32.27 -0.29
N ASN A 309 2.89 -31.72 -1.42
CA ASN A 309 3.22 -30.30 -1.48
C ASN A 309 1.94 -29.52 -1.77
N VAL A 310 1.62 -28.57 -0.87
CA VAL A 310 0.43 -27.72 -0.97
C VAL A 310 0.92 -26.35 -1.38
N GLY A 311 0.89 -26.04 -2.68
CA GLY A 311 1.55 -24.85 -3.21
C GLY A 311 3.08 -24.93 -3.16
N SER A 312 3.75 -23.77 -3.16
CA SER A 312 5.22 -23.66 -3.21
C SER A 312 5.90 -23.61 -1.84
N HIS A 313 5.18 -23.25 -0.78
CA HIS A 313 5.75 -22.90 0.53
C HIS A 313 5.32 -23.84 1.67
N LYS A 314 4.55 -24.89 1.36
CA LYS A 314 3.98 -25.81 2.34
C LYS A 314 4.10 -27.26 1.91
N SER A 315 4.47 -28.13 2.83
CA SER A 315 4.52 -29.58 2.66
C SER A 315 3.86 -30.29 3.84
N LEU A 316 3.03 -31.28 3.52
CA LEU A 316 2.27 -32.07 4.47
C LEU A 316 2.78 -33.50 4.44
N LEU A 317 3.16 -34.09 5.57
CA LEU A 317 3.40 -35.53 5.69
C LEU A 317 2.20 -36.19 6.34
N GLN A 318 1.45 -36.96 5.55
CA GLN A 318 0.31 -37.75 6.00
C GLN A 318 0.76 -39.18 6.35
N LEU A 319 0.49 -39.56 7.59
CA LEU A 319 0.87 -40.85 8.19
C LEU A 319 -0.40 -41.58 8.63
N LYS A 320 -0.46 -42.90 8.42
CA LYS A 320 -1.48 -43.75 9.04
C LYS A 320 -0.96 -44.19 10.40
N MET A 321 -1.65 -43.86 11.48
CA MET A 321 -1.19 -44.13 12.83
C MET A 321 -1.28 -45.62 13.18
N THR A 322 -0.15 -46.21 13.59
CA THR A 322 0.02 -47.60 14.05
C THR A 322 0.86 -47.62 15.32
N LYS A 323 1.22 -48.81 15.84
CA LYS A 323 2.09 -48.91 17.04
C LYS A 323 3.55 -48.56 16.72
N GLU A 324 3.93 -48.66 15.45
CA GLU A 324 5.31 -48.48 14.98
C GLU A 324 5.59 -47.05 14.45
N THR A 325 4.53 -46.31 14.11
CA THR A 325 4.61 -44.94 13.58
C THR A 325 5.12 -43.87 14.53
N PRO A 326 4.93 -43.93 15.87
CA PRO A 326 5.48 -42.94 16.78
C PRO A 326 7.00 -42.83 16.62
N ASP A 327 7.47 -41.64 16.31
CA ASP A 327 8.87 -41.35 16.03
C ASP A 327 9.10 -39.83 16.01
N LYS A 328 10.37 -39.43 16.03
CA LYS A 328 10.77 -38.06 15.70
C LYS A 328 10.88 -37.89 14.19
N TYR A 329 10.05 -37.01 13.62
CA TYR A 329 10.06 -36.66 12.21
C TYR A 329 10.75 -35.32 12.00
N GLN A 330 11.58 -35.23 10.96
CA GLN A 330 12.26 -34.00 10.57
C GLN A 330 11.77 -33.58 9.19
N CYS A 331 11.20 -32.38 9.09
CA CYS A 331 11.04 -31.68 7.83
C CYS A 331 12.28 -30.84 7.55
N THR A 332 12.79 -30.86 6.32
CA THR A 332 13.86 -29.98 5.85
C THR A 332 13.40 -29.23 4.61
N ALA A 333 13.25 -27.91 4.73
CA ALA A 333 13.03 -27.02 3.60
C ALA A 333 14.39 -26.48 3.12
N SER A 334 14.63 -26.47 1.81
CA SER A 334 15.93 -26.07 1.26
C SER A 334 15.82 -25.36 -0.09
N ASN A 335 16.64 -24.32 -0.26
CA ASN A 335 16.86 -23.67 -1.55
C ASN A 335 18.36 -23.39 -1.75
N LYS A 336 18.73 -22.66 -2.82
CA LYS A 336 20.13 -22.32 -3.12
C LYS A 336 20.83 -21.49 -2.03
N TYR A 337 20.08 -20.85 -1.13
CA TYR A 337 20.61 -19.95 -0.10
C TYR A 337 20.69 -20.56 1.28
N GLY A 338 20.07 -21.72 1.51
CA GLY A 338 20.20 -22.41 2.78
C GLY A 338 19.14 -23.46 3.01
N LYS A 339 19.09 -23.93 4.26
CA LYS A 339 18.15 -24.95 4.72
C LYS A 339 17.58 -24.56 6.08
N LEU A 340 16.33 -24.91 6.30
CA LEU A 340 15.64 -24.80 7.58
C LEU A 340 15.06 -26.16 7.95
N LYS A 341 15.10 -26.51 9.23
CA LYS A 341 14.60 -27.80 9.73
C LYS A 341 13.55 -27.57 10.81
N LYS A 342 12.48 -28.36 10.76
CA LYS A 342 11.48 -28.48 11.82
C LYS A 342 11.43 -29.93 12.30
N PHE A 343 11.27 -30.10 13.59
CA PHE A 343 11.17 -31.41 14.23
C PHE A 343 9.78 -31.59 14.82
N PHE A 344 9.25 -32.80 14.67
CA PHE A 344 7.96 -33.23 15.22
C PHE A 344 8.20 -34.47 16.06
N ASP A 345 7.64 -34.52 17.26
CA ASP A 345 7.61 -35.72 18.09
C ASP A 345 6.21 -36.33 18.02
N LEU A 346 6.06 -37.37 17.20
CA LEU A 346 4.76 -38.01 16.98
C LEU A 346 4.51 -39.06 18.06
N GLN A 347 3.44 -38.89 18.82
CA GLN A 347 3.05 -39.75 19.93
C GLN A 347 1.64 -40.33 19.74
N ILE A 348 1.35 -41.44 20.43
CA ILE A 348 -0.01 -42.02 20.45
C ILE A 348 -0.84 -41.24 21.47
N GLY A 349 -1.95 -40.67 21.00
CA GLY A 349 -2.95 -40.03 21.85
C GLY A 349 -4.12 -40.95 22.16
N THR A 350 -4.76 -40.74 23.30
CA THR A 350 -6.05 -41.35 23.66
C THR A 350 -7.15 -40.30 23.57
N ARG A 351 -8.32 -40.67 23.05
CA ARG A 351 -9.47 -39.76 23.01
C ARG A 351 -9.99 -39.56 24.44
N PRO A 352 -10.31 -38.31 24.84
CA PRO A 352 -10.94 -38.08 26.13
C PRO A 352 -12.39 -38.58 26.13
N VAL A 353 -12.97 -38.69 27.32
CA VAL A 353 -14.36 -39.15 27.53
C VAL A 353 -15.36 -38.12 27.00
N PRO A 354 -16.36 -38.52 26.20
CA PRO A 354 -17.34 -37.58 25.65
C PRO A 354 -18.34 -37.08 26.72
N PRO A 355 -18.89 -35.86 26.57
CA PRO A 355 -19.99 -35.41 27.41
C PRO A 355 -21.24 -36.27 27.22
N GLU A 356 -21.93 -36.60 28.31
CA GLU A 356 -23.15 -37.42 28.25
C GLU A 356 -24.39 -36.61 27.87
N TRP A 357 -24.54 -35.42 28.46
CA TRP A 357 -25.70 -34.58 28.24
C TRP A 357 -25.36 -33.10 28.46
N ILE A 358 -26.22 -32.25 27.89
CA ILE A 358 -26.18 -30.79 27.99
C ILE A 358 -27.55 -30.33 28.46
N GLU A 359 -27.60 -29.48 29.48
CA GLU A 359 -28.83 -28.86 29.97
C GLU A 359 -28.71 -27.34 30.00
N LEU A 360 -29.83 -26.67 29.77
CA LEU A 360 -29.93 -25.22 29.87
C LEU A 360 -30.17 -24.82 31.32
N LYS A 361 -29.27 -24.02 31.88
CA LYS A 361 -29.46 -23.42 33.20
C LYS A 361 -30.25 -22.11 33.09
N THR A 362 -29.88 -21.24 32.14
CA THR A 362 -30.54 -19.94 31.95
C THR A 362 -30.41 -19.48 30.50
N ALA A 363 -31.46 -18.88 29.96
CA ALA A 363 -31.46 -18.26 28.63
C ALA A 363 -31.64 -16.74 28.72
N GLY A 364 -30.66 -16.00 28.20
CA GLY A 364 -30.74 -14.57 27.94
C GLY A 364 -31.24 -14.26 26.54
N SER A 365 -31.33 -12.97 26.19
CA SER A 365 -31.71 -12.55 24.83
C SER A 365 -30.59 -12.73 23.83
N ASP A 366 -29.34 -12.78 24.28
CA ASP A 366 -28.13 -12.89 23.45
C ASP A 366 -27.16 -13.97 23.94
N SER A 367 -27.61 -14.80 24.87
CA SER A 367 -26.76 -15.71 25.62
C SER A 367 -27.50 -16.94 26.13
N LEU A 368 -26.77 -18.05 26.24
CA LEU A 368 -27.25 -19.31 26.81
C LEU A 368 -26.22 -19.81 27.83
N GLU A 369 -26.62 -19.98 29.08
CA GLU A 369 -25.81 -20.57 30.14
C GLU A 369 -26.15 -22.07 30.25
N LEU A 370 -25.15 -22.90 30.00
CA LEU A 370 -25.28 -24.35 29.85
C LEU A 370 -24.56 -25.08 30.98
N VAL A 371 -25.12 -26.21 31.42
CA VAL A 371 -24.47 -27.21 32.26
C VAL A 371 -24.16 -28.40 31.38
N VAL A 372 -22.91 -28.83 31.37
CA VAL A 372 -22.46 -29.98 30.57
C VAL A 372 -21.93 -31.05 31.50
N ASN A 373 -22.53 -32.24 31.45
CA ASN A 373 -22.11 -33.36 32.27
C ASN A 373 -21.02 -34.16 31.57
N VAL A 374 -19.86 -34.23 32.20
CA VAL A 374 -18.71 -35.02 31.75
C VAL A 374 -18.49 -36.12 32.78
N PRO A 375 -18.55 -37.41 32.37
CA PRO A 375 -18.23 -38.52 33.25
C PRO A 375 -16.81 -38.39 33.80
N GLU A 376 -16.61 -38.75 35.06
CA GLU A 376 -15.26 -38.88 35.60
C GLU A 376 -14.51 -39.95 34.78
N PRO A 377 -13.33 -39.64 34.27
CA PRO A 377 -12.61 -40.58 33.45
C PRO A 377 -12.00 -41.66 34.37
N ASP A 378 -12.04 -42.91 33.92
CA ASP A 378 -11.53 -44.05 34.70
C ASP A 378 -10.01 -43.94 34.83
N GLU A 379 -9.51 -43.63 36.03
CA GLU A 379 -8.08 -43.39 36.34
C GLU A 379 -7.15 -44.52 35.86
N ASP A 380 -7.65 -45.75 35.79
CA ASP A 380 -6.87 -46.91 35.33
C ASP A 380 -6.69 -46.97 33.79
N THR A 381 -7.47 -46.17 33.05
CA THR A 381 -7.51 -46.22 31.57
C THR A 381 -6.91 -45.00 30.88
N ILE A 382 -6.65 -43.92 31.60
CA ILE A 382 -6.10 -42.69 31.03
C ILE A 382 -4.57 -42.77 31.07
N ALA A 383 -3.93 -42.64 29.90
CA ALA A 383 -2.49 -42.45 29.87
C ALA A 383 -2.11 -41.10 30.52
N ASN A 384 -1.00 -41.04 31.26
CA ASN A 384 -0.52 -39.81 31.89
C ASN A 384 -0.60 -38.61 30.93
N ASN A 385 -1.16 -37.49 31.38
CA ASN A 385 -1.31 -36.23 30.62
C ASN A 385 -2.34 -36.30 29.45
N MET A 386 -3.27 -37.26 29.46
CA MET A 386 -4.38 -37.35 28.49
C MET A 386 -5.75 -37.04 29.07
N GLU A 387 -5.79 -36.49 30.29
CA GLU A 387 -7.02 -35.99 30.90
C GLU A 387 -7.60 -34.83 30.09
N PRO A 388 -8.94 -34.70 30.02
CA PRO A 388 -9.56 -33.55 29.38
C PRO A 388 -9.30 -32.30 30.22
N HIS A 389 -8.83 -31.23 29.58
CA HIS A 389 -8.62 -29.92 30.22
C HIS A 389 -9.56 -28.85 29.68
N TRP A 390 -10.14 -29.10 28.49
CA TRP A 390 -11.05 -28.16 27.85
C TRP A 390 -12.33 -28.85 27.40
N ILE A 391 -13.35 -28.04 27.16
CA ILE A 391 -14.59 -28.45 26.52
C ILE A 391 -14.90 -27.52 25.36
N ASN A 392 -15.22 -28.11 24.22
CA ASN A 392 -15.58 -27.39 23.01
C ASN A 392 -17.08 -27.54 22.81
N ILE A 393 -17.79 -26.42 22.82
CA ILE A 393 -19.23 -26.36 22.58
C ILE A 393 -19.43 -25.88 21.15
N PHE A 394 -20.11 -26.70 20.36
CA PHE A 394 -20.48 -26.44 18.98
C PHE A 394 -21.93 -26.04 18.93
N TYR A 395 -22.25 -24.95 18.25
CA TYR A 395 -23.61 -24.46 18.12
C TYR A 395 -23.90 -23.89 16.72
N LYS A 396 -25.14 -24.01 16.28
CA LYS A 396 -25.63 -23.40 15.04
C LYS A 396 -27.12 -23.12 15.13
N VAL A 397 -27.60 -22.21 14.30
CA VAL A 397 -29.05 -21.91 14.23
C VAL A 397 -29.79 -23.10 13.60
N THR A 398 -30.89 -23.52 14.22
CA THR A 398 -31.66 -24.70 13.77
C THR A 398 -32.46 -24.42 12.49
N ASP A 399 -33.00 -23.20 12.34
CA ASP A 399 -33.78 -22.81 11.17
C ASP A 399 -32.91 -22.15 10.10
N TRP A 400 -32.68 -22.88 9.00
CA TRP A 400 -31.94 -22.47 7.81
C TRP A 400 -32.52 -21.25 7.08
N GLN A 401 -33.77 -20.87 7.38
CA GLN A 401 -34.42 -19.71 6.76
C GLN A 401 -34.33 -18.44 7.62
N SER A 402 -33.80 -18.55 8.84
CA SER A 402 -33.65 -17.41 9.75
C SER A 402 -32.41 -16.57 9.41
N GLU A 403 -32.51 -15.27 9.68
CA GLU A 403 -31.45 -14.30 9.45
C GLU A 403 -30.23 -14.61 10.35
N GLY A 404 -29.08 -14.91 9.73
CA GLY A 404 -27.85 -15.33 10.42
C GLY A 404 -27.59 -16.84 10.46
N SER A 405 -28.41 -17.66 9.79
CA SER A 405 -28.13 -19.11 9.64
C SER A 405 -26.89 -19.37 8.75
N THR A 406 -26.03 -20.29 9.20
CA THR A 406 -24.85 -20.77 8.46
C THR A 406 -24.84 -22.30 8.48
N GLU A 407 -24.35 -22.95 7.41
CA GLU A 407 -24.17 -24.42 7.35
C GLU A 407 -23.08 -24.93 8.30
N GLU A 408 -22.15 -24.05 8.66
CA GLU A 408 -21.03 -24.38 9.52
C GLU A 408 -21.39 -24.24 11.01
N TRP A 409 -20.90 -25.18 11.80
CA TRP A 409 -20.99 -25.07 13.26
C TRP A 409 -20.03 -24.00 13.75
N GLN A 410 -20.55 -23.06 14.54
CA GLN A 410 -19.71 -22.20 15.36
C GLN A 410 -19.19 -23.01 16.55
N GLN A 411 -18.01 -22.65 17.07
CA GLN A 411 -17.41 -23.32 18.21
C GLN A 411 -16.84 -22.33 19.22
N GLN A 412 -16.95 -22.65 20.49
CA GLN A 412 -16.31 -21.93 21.58
C GLN A 412 -15.68 -22.92 22.55
N GLU A 413 -14.43 -22.65 22.95
CA GLU A 413 -13.67 -23.49 23.88
C GLU A 413 -13.68 -22.87 25.28
N PHE A 414 -13.83 -23.73 26.28
CA PHE A 414 -13.87 -23.37 27.69
C PHE A 414 -12.95 -24.28 28.51
N ASN A 415 -12.52 -23.81 29.66
CA ASN A 415 -11.86 -24.65 30.65
C ASN A 415 -12.88 -25.61 31.28
N ILE A 416 -12.56 -26.91 31.35
CA ILE A 416 -13.48 -27.94 31.85
C ILE A 416 -13.80 -27.81 33.34
N THR A 417 -13.01 -27.05 34.10
CA THR A 417 -13.20 -26.85 35.55
C THR A 417 -14.34 -25.88 35.88
N LEU A 418 -15.03 -25.33 34.88
CA LEU A 418 -16.15 -24.41 35.10
C LEU A 418 -17.43 -25.18 35.40
N ASP A 419 -18.23 -24.66 36.35
CA ASP A 419 -19.54 -25.23 36.68
C ASP A 419 -20.57 -25.02 35.56
N THR A 420 -20.46 -23.89 34.84
CA THR A 420 -21.34 -23.52 33.73
C THR A 420 -20.60 -22.85 32.58
N TYR A 421 -21.17 -22.99 31.39
CA TYR A 421 -20.59 -22.53 30.14
C TYR A 421 -21.55 -21.58 29.43
N THR A 422 -21.15 -20.33 29.24
CA THR A 422 -22.02 -19.29 28.67
C THR A 422 -21.63 -19.00 27.23
N LEU A 423 -22.51 -19.33 26.31
CA LEU A 423 -22.46 -18.84 24.93
C LEU A 423 -23.00 -17.40 24.90
N THR A 424 -22.35 -16.52 24.16
CA THR A 424 -22.70 -15.09 24.07
C THR A 424 -22.77 -14.65 22.60
N LYS A 425 -23.27 -13.43 22.35
CA LYS A 425 -23.43 -12.86 21.00
C LYS A 425 -24.37 -13.69 20.11
N LEU A 426 -25.38 -14.28 20.71
CA LEU A 426 -26.43 -15.02 20.03
C LEU A 426 -27.55 -14.06 19.60
N ASN A 427 -28.32 -14.47 18.59
CA ASN A 427 -29.51 -13.74 18.18
C ASN A 427 -30.65 -14.01 19.15
N SER A 428 -31.46 -12.98 19.44
CA SER A 428 -32.65 -13.12 20.29
C SER A 428 -33.76 -13.90 19.62
N SER A 429 -34.61 -14.56 20.40
CA SER A 429 -35.73 -15.37 19.91
C SER A 429 -35.33 -16.41 18.85
N THR A 430 -34.12 -16.97 18.99
CA THR A 430 -33.52 -17.88 18.00
C THR A 430 -33.24 -19.23 18.65
N THR A 431 -33.58 -20.31 17.95
CA THR A 431 -33.29 -21.69 18.37
C THR A 431 -31.93 -22.13 17.85
N TYR A 432 -31.11 -22.67 18.74
CA TYR A 432 -29.78 -23.18 18.45
C TYR A 432 -29.71 -24.68 18.71
N ASP A 433 -29.19 -25.43 17.74
CA ASP A 433 -28.71 -26.80 17.94
C ASP A 433 -27.31 -26.73 18.55
N ILE A 434 -27.08 -27.51 19.60
CA ILE A 434 -25.87 -27.51 20.41
C ILE A 434 -25.40 -28.94 20.66
N MET A 435 -24.10 -29.16 20.53
CA MET A 435 -23.40 -30.39 20.94
C MET A 435 -22.05 -30.03 21.54
N ALA A 436 -21.45 -30.91 22.33
CA ALA A 436 -20.18 -30.67 22.99
C ALA A 436 -19.22 -31.85 22.85
N ALA A 437 -17.92 -31.58 22.92
CA ALA A 437 -16.87 -32.58 23.05
C ALA A 437 -15.86 -32.11 24.09
N THR A 438 -15.31 -33.03 24.87
CA THR A 438 -14.15 -32.72 25.71
C THR A 438 -12.89 -32.74 24.86
N ARG A 439 -11.84 -32.06 25.33
CA ARG A 439 -10.57 -31.92 24.64
C ARG A 439 -9.41 -32.11 25.60
N ASN A 440 -8.48 -32.96 25.19
CA ASN A 440 -7.16 -33.08 25.80
C ASN A 440 -6.08 -32.59 24.83
N VAL A 441 -4.81 -32.74 25.21
CA VAL A 441 -3.67 -32.36 24.36
C VAL A 441 -3.61 -33.13 23.03
N ALA A 442 -4.23 -34.31 22.96
CA ALA A 442 -4.25 -35.14 21.75
C ALA A 442 -5.40 -34.80 20.78
N GLY A 443 -6.52 -34.28 21.28
CA GLY A 443 -7.63 -33.84 20.46
C GLY A 443 -8.99 -33.99 21.15
N LEU A 444 -10.04 -34.04 20.33
CA LEU A 444 -11.43 -34.09 20.76
C LEU A 444 -11.91 -35.52 21.06
N SER A 445 -12.84 -35.62 22.03
CA SER A 445 -13.68 -36.80 22.23
C SER A 445 -14.64 -37.01 21.05
N ALA A 446 -15.46 -38.05 21.14
CA ALA A 446 -16.70 -38.09 20.36
C ALA A 446 -17.61 -36.91 20.74
N LEU A 447 -18.43 -36.45 19.79
CA LEU A 447 -19.44 -35.42 20.04
C LEU A 447 -20.58 -36.01 20.87
N SER A 448 -21.14 -35.20 21.76
CA SER A 448 -22.39 -35.49 22.45
C SER A 448 -23.56 -35.55 21.47
N ASN A 449 -24.72 -35.99 21.95
CA ASN A 449 -25.96 -35.83 21.21
C ASN A 449 -26.30 -34.35 21.00
N ILE A 450 -26.99 -34.06 19.90
CA ILE A 450 -27.50 -32.71 19.60
C ILE A 450 -28.67 -32.42 20.55
N THR A 451 -28.63 -31.24 21.17
CA THR A 451 -29.67 -30.67 22.03
C THR A 451 -30.02 -29.28 21.52
N SER A 452 -31.30 -28.88 21.55
CA SER A 452 -31.72 -27.59 21.03
C SER A 452 -32.25 -26.68 22.14
N PHE A 453 -31.81 -25.42 22.15
CA PHE A 453 -32.21 -24.42 23.14
C PHE A 453 -32.57 -23.08 22.48
N ASN A 454 -33.45 -22.32 23.14
CA ASN A 454 -33.96 -21.06 22.61
C ASN A 454 -33.43 -19.88 23.43
N THR A 455 -32.96 -18.82 22.75
CA THR A 455 -32.74 -17.52 23.38
C THR A 455 -34.07 -16.82 23.65
N THR A 456 -34.12 -15.95 24.66
CA THR A 456 -35.32 -15.18 24.99
C THR A 456 -35.50 -13.99 24.05
N ALA A 457 -36.66 -13.35 24.11
CA ALA A 457 -36.93 -12.14 23.32
C ALA A 457 -36.04 -10.99 23.80
N GLY A 458 -35.45 -10.26 22.83
CA GLY A 458 -34.75 -9.02 23.11
C GLY A 458 -35.71 -7.98 23.68
N VAL A 459 -35.29 -7.26 24.72
CA VAL A 459 -36.05 -6.12 25.21
C VAL A 459 -35.93 -5.03 24.15
N GLU A 460 -36.99 -4.80 23.37
CA GLU A 460 -37.09 -3.60 22.56
C GLU A 460 -36.96 -2.39 23.49
N SER A 461 -35.92 -1.59 23.29
CA SER A 461 -35.77 -0.31 23.97
C SER A 461 -36.87 0.62 23.46
N SER A 462 -38.06 0.49 24.04
CA SER A 462 -39.14 1.45 23.85
C SER A 462 -38.65 2.81 24.35
N THR A 463 -38.31 3.69 23.42
CA THR A 463 -38.23 5.12 23.71
C THR A 463 -39.60 5.53 24.24
N VAL A 464 -39.71 5.72 25.56
CA VAL A 464 -40.81 6.45 26.15
C VAL A 464 -40.76 7.86 25.56
N GLN A 465 -41.54 8.11 24.51
CA GLN A 465 -41.86 9.46 24.09
C GLN A 465 -42.66 10.10 25.23
N SER A 466 -41.97 10.79 26.13
CA SER A 466 -42.58 11.68 27.10
C SER A 466 -43.16 12.89 26.36
N ASN A 467 -44.39 12.74 25.85
CA ASN A 467 -45.21 13.89 25.48
C ASN A 467 -45.72 14.54 26.77
N THR A 468 -44.97 15.52 27.29
CA THR A 468 -45.49 16.45 28.29
C THR A 468 -45.35 17.87 27.77
N ALA A 469 -46.36 18.31 27.00
CA ALA A 469 -46.65 19.72 26.79
C ALA A 469 -48.05 20.01 27.34
N ALA A 470 -48.14 21.13 28.06
CA ALA A 470 -49.34 21.78 28.60
C ALA A 470 -49.94 21.16 29.88
N THR A 471 -49.62 21.77 31.03
CA THR A 471 -50.57 22.54 31.87
C THR A 471 -49.89 22.93 33.19
N PHE A 472 -49.31 24.13 33.26
CA PHE A 472 -49.01 24.79 34.53
C PHE A 472 -49.80 26.10 34.60
N SER A 473 -50.94 26.04 35.27
CA SER A 473 -51.72 27.19 35.71
C SER A 473 -52.38 26.84 37.05
N LEU A 474 -51.71 27.22 38.14
CA LEU A 474 -52.21 28.13 39.20
C LEU A 474 -51.72 27.77 40.61
N ALA A 475 -51.34 28.86 41.29
CA ALA A 475 -51.33 29.12 42.72
C ALA A 475 -50.03 28.86 43.50
N ILE A 476 -49.44 29.97 43.96
CA ILE A 476 -49.05 30.34 45.35
C ILE A 476 -47.85 31.31 45.21
N ILE A 477 -48.07 32.62 45.01
CA ILE A 477 -48.13 33.67 46.05
C ILE A 477 -47.14 33.40 47.21
N TYR A 478 -46.02 34.13 47.27
CA TYR A 478 -45.69 35.07 48.37
C TYR A 478 -44.30 35.73 48.15
N ILE A 479 -44.32 37.08 48.23
CA ILE A 479 -43.23 38.02 48.59
C ILE A 479 -42.22 38.41 47.51
N ASN A 480 -42.47 39.58 46.92
CA ASN A 480 -41.43 40.57 46.62
C ASN A 480 -41.77 41.85 47.39
N LEU A 481 -40.80 42.34 48.16
CA LEU A 481 -40.83 43.63 48.86
C LEU A 481 -39.57 44.38 48.44
N LEU A 482 -39.77 45.61 47.95
CA LEU A 482 -38.77 46.62 47.58
C LEU A 482 -37.99 46.30 46.29
N GLY A 483 -37.93 47.14 45.27
CA GLY A 483 -38.27 48.54 45.18
C GLY A 483 -37.29 49.20 44.21
N ILE A 484 -37.85 49.78 43.15
CA ILE A 484 -37.50 51.13 42.70
C ILE A 484 -36.23 51.30 41.82
N LEU A 485 -36.53 51.70 40.57
CA LEU A 485 -35.92 52.73 39.70
C LEU A 485 -34.78 52.43 38.71
N ARG A 486 -35.08 52.96 37.51
CA ARG A 486 -34.26 53.71 36.52
C ARG A 486 -33.64 52.87 35.40
N LEU A 487 -34.19 52.98 34.16
CA LEU A 487 -34.00 54.05 33.15
C LEU A 487 -32.57 53.96 32.58
N ALA A 488 -32.33 53.77 31.29
CA ALA A 488 -33.06 54.23 30.10
C ALA A 488 -33.01 53.21 28.95
#